data_AF-A0A1N6SRB2-F1
#
_entry.id   AF-A0A1N6SRB2-F1
#
_cell.length_a   1.000
_cell.length_b   1.000
_cell.length_c   1.000
_cell.angle_alpha   90.00
_cell.angle_beta   90.00
_cell.angle_gamma   90.00
#
_symmetry.space_group_name_H-M   'P 1'
#
loop_
_entity.id
_entity.type
_entity.pdbx_description
1 polymer ?
#
loop_
_entity_poly.entity_id
_entity_poly.type
_entity_poly.pdbx_seq_one_letter_code
_entity_poly.pdbx_strand_id
1 'polypeptide(L)'
;MSDIHLDQNVLASLLDVMGEEYPVLLDTFLTDSDERQRHIHEALAAADPQTLRLAAHSFKGSCSNMGASMLAGLCKQLEEAARRERLDEAPALIEQIGREFAIVRILLKAERQRYR
;
A
#
# COMPACT_ATOMS: atom_id res chain seq x y z
N MET A 1 14.31 -11.28 6.37
CA MET A 1 13.84 -11.16 4.97
C MET A 1 12.44 -10.53 4.90
N SER A 2 11.52 -10.83 5.83
CA SER A 2 10.21 -10.15 5.94
C SER A 2 10.30 -8.65 6.25
N ASP A 3 11.27 -8.22 7.06
CA ASP A 3 11.42 -6.81 7.50
C ASP A 3 11.63 -5.82 6.35
N ILE A 4 12.06 -6.32 5.18
CA ILE A 4 12.22 -5.52 3.97
C ILE A 4 10.86 -5.07 3.42
N HIS A 5 9.83 -5.90 3.59
CA HIS A 5 8.47 -5.67 3.08
C HIS A 5 7.55 -5.06 4.13
N LEU A 6 7.74 -5.43 5.40
CA LEU A 6 6.89 -5.01 6.51
C LEU A 6 7.70 -4.86 7.80
N ASP A 7 7.81 -3.63 8.28
CA ASP A 7 8.54 -3.30 9.51
C ASP A 7 7.80 -3.80 10.75
N GLN A 8 8.38 -4.79 11.42
CA GLN A 8 7.82 -5.41 12.61
C GLN A 8 7.77 -4.46 13.81
N ASN A 9 8.67 -3.47 13.89
CA ASN A 9 8.63 -2.49 14.98
C ASN A 9 7.43 -1.55 14.84
N VAL A 10 7.06 -1.20 13.60
CA VAL A 10 5.84 -0.43 13.33
C VAL A 10 4.61 -1.23 13.72
N LEU A 11 4.54 -2.51 13.32
CA LEU A 11 3.44 -3.38 13.72
C LEU A 11 3.32 -3.56 15.24
N ALA A 12 4.44 -3.75 15.94
CA ALA A 12 4.46 -3.82 17.39
C ALA A 12 3.96 -2.51 18.04
N SER A 13 4.40 -1.36 17.53
CA SER A 13 3.93 -0.05 18.00
C SER A 13 2.44 0.15 17.74
N LEU A 14 1.94 -0.29 16.59
CA LEU A 14 0.50 -0.26 16.27
C LEU A 14 -0.30 -1.17 17.21
N LEU A 15 0.21 -2.36 17.54
CA LEU A 15 -0.42 -3.24 18.51
C LEU A 15 -0.49 -2.61 19.90
N ASP A 16 0.61 -2.01 20.36
CA ASP A 16 0.69 -1.36 21.68
C ASP A 16 -0.30 -0.20 21.80
N VAL A 17 -0.53 0.54 20.71
CA VAL A 17 -1.46 1.69 20.68
C VAL A 17 -2.91 1.25 20.49
N MET A 18 -3.18 0.31 19.57
CA MET A 18 -4.55 -0.06 19.18
C MET A 18 -5.14 -1.16 20.07
N GLY A 19 -4.31 -1.96 20.75
CA GLY A 19 -4.74 -3.04 21.61
C GLY A 19 -5.69 -4.02 20.90
N GLU A 20 -6.92 -4.14 21.41
CA GLU A 20 -7.95 -5.04 20.89
C GLU A 20 -8.41 -4.69 19.45
N GLU A 21 -8.22 -3.45 19.01
CA GLU A 21 -8.61 -3.02 17.65
C GLU A 21 -7.52 -3.31 16.60
N TYR A 22 -6.33 -3.76 17.01
CA TYR A 22 -5.23 -4.06 16.08
C TYR A 22 -5.62 -5.06 14.97
N PRO A 23 -6.32 -6.18 15.22
CA PRO A 23 -6.70 -7.10 14.15
C PRO A 23 -7.66 -6.47 13.13
N VAL A 24 -8.55 -5.57 13.59
CA VAL A 24 -9.49 -4.82 12.73
C VAL A 24 -8.74 -3.83 11.85
N LEU A 25 -7.67 -3.20 12.37
CA LEU A 25 -6.79 -2.35 11.57
C LEU A 25 -6.16 -3.14 10.41
N LEU A 26 -5.69 -4.37 10.66
CA LEU A 26 -5.10 -5.19 9.60
C LEU A 26 -6.13 -5.51 8.50
N ASP A 27 -7.34 -5.92 8.89
CA ASP A 27 -8.42 -6.26 7.95
C ASP A 27 -8.87 -5.03 7.14
N THR A 28 -8.98 -3.87 7.81
CA THR A 28 -9.31 -2.59 7.18
C THR A 28 -8.25 -2.19 6.17
N PHE A 29 -6.97 -2.25 6.54
CA PHE A 29 -5.87 -1.92 5.63
C PHE A 29 -5.89 -2.79 4.37
N LEU A 30 -6.12 -4.10 4.51
CA LEU A 30 -6.17 -5.02 3.38
C LEU A 30 -7.33 -4.68 2.43
N THR A 31 -8.50 -4.40 2.98
CA THR A 31 -9.71 -4.04 2.22
C THR A 31 -9.53 -2.70 1.49
N ASP A 32 -9.07 -1.68 2.21
CA ASP A 32 -8.80 -0.35 1.64
C ASP A 32 -7.72 -0.40 0.55
N SER A 33 -6.70 -1.24 0.73
CA SER A 33 -5.61 -1.38 -0.23
C SER A 33 -6.09 -1.99 -1.55
N ASP A 34 -7.02 -2.95 -1.51
CA ASP A 34 -7.67 -3.47 -2.73
C ASP A 34 -8.43 -2.37 -3.49
N GLU A 35 -9.18 -1.54 -2.78
CA GLU A 35 -9.90 -0.40 -3.38
C GLU A 35 -8.92 0.63 -3.99
N ARG A 36 -7.82 0.92 -3.29
CA ARG A 36 -6.78 1.86 -3.75
C ARG A 36 -6.10 1.36 -5.02
N GLN A 37 -5.80 0.07 -5.12
CA GLN A 37 -5.27 -0.52 -6.35
C GLN A 37 -6.25 -0.38 -7.51
N ARG A 38 -7.54 -0.65 -7.27
CA ARG A 38 -8.59 -0.44 -8.29
C ARG A 38 -8.62 1.01 -8.78
N HIS A 39 -8.62 1.99 -7.88
CA HIS A 39 -8.60 3.41 -8.25
C HIS A 39 -7.36 3.81 -9.05
N ILE A 40 -6.18 3.26 -8.72
CA ILE A 40 -4.95 3.47 -9.49
C ILE A 40 -5.10 2.95 -10.93
N HIS A 41 -5.65 1.75 -11.10
CA HIS A 41 -5.89 1.17 -12.42
C HIS A 41 -6.91 1.97 -13.24
N GLU A 42 -8.00 2.42 -12.61
CA GLU A 42 -9.03 3.24 -13.25
C GLU A 42 -8.49 4.60 -13.69
N ALA A 43 -7.69 5.26 -12.85
CA ALA A 43 -7.08 6.54 -13.18
C ALA A 43 -6.10 6.45 -14.36
N LEU A 44 -5.30 5.37 -14.43
CA LEU A 44 -4.44 5.11 -15.58
C LEU A 44 -5.26 4.85 -16.84
N ALA A 45 -6.31 4.03 -16.77
CA ALA A 45 -7.17 3.72 -17.90
C ALA A 45 -7.90 4.96 -18.46
N ALA A 46 -8.23 5.91 -17.58
CA ALA A 46 -8.79 7.21 -17.95
C ALA A 46 -7.75 8.22 -18.47
N ALA A 47 -6.45 7.86 -18.47
CA ALA A 47 -5.34 8.76 -18.77
C ALA A 47 -5.36 10.06 -17.94
N ASP A 48 -5.76 9.97 -16.66
CA ASP A 48 -5.88 11.11 -15.76
C ASP A 48 -4.69 11.15 -14.76
N PRO A 49 -3.64 11.95 -15.04
CA PRO A 49 -2.47 12.03 -14.19
C PRO A 49 -2.77 12.66 -12.82
N GLN A 50 -3.76 13.54 -12.71
CA GLN A 50 -4.11 14.17 -11.44
C GLN A 50 -4.76 13.17 -10.50
N THR A 51 -5.75 12.41 -10.99
CA THR A 51 -6.41 11.36 -10.21
C THR A 51 -5.44 10.25 -9.87
N LEU A 52 -4.57 9.83 -10.80
CA LEU A 52 -3.54 8.83 -10.55
C LEU A 52 -2.58 9.27 -9.44
N ARG A 53 -2.13 10.53 -9.48
CA ARG A 53 -1.26 11.10 -8.44
C ARG A 53 -1.92 11.06 -7.06
N LEU A 54 -3.19 11.46 -6.97
CA LEU A 54 -3.93 11.47 -5.70
C LEU A 54 -4.15 10.05 -5.16
N ALA A 55 -4.50 9.10 -6.02
CA ALA A 55 -4.66 7.69 -5.63
C ALA A 55 -3.33 7.12 -5.11
N ALA A 56 -2.22 7.35 -5.82
CA ALA A 56 -0.88 6.92 -5.41
C ALA A 56 -0.44 7.58 -4.10
N HIS A 57 -0.68 8.89 -3.93
CA HIS A 57 -0.36 9.62 -2.69
C HIS A 57 -1.11 9.04 -1.48
N SER A 58 -2.41 8.79 -1.65
CA SER A 58 -3.26 8.25 -0.59
C SER A 58 -2.83 6.83 -0.22
N PHE A 59 -2.51 6.00 -1.22
CA PHE A 59 -2.02 4.64 -0.96
C PHE A 59 -0.65 4.63 -0.28
N LYS A 60 0.29 5.47 -0.72
CA LYS A 60 1.58 5.68 -0.06
C LYS A 60 1.43 5.93 1.43
N GLY A 61 0.57 6.87 1.83
CA GLY A 61 0.35 7.20 3.24
C GLY A 61 -0.15 6.01 4.05
N SER A 62 -1.11 5.27 3.51
CA SER A 62 -1.62 4.04 4.12
C SER A 62 -0.51 2.99 4.30
N CYS A 63 0.31 2.74 3.27
CA CYS A 63 1.42 1.79 3.34
C CYS A 63 2.48 2.21 4.37
N SER A 64 2.83 3.49 4.43
CA SER A 64 3.79 4.01 5.42
C SER A 64 3.30 3.81 6.84
N ASN A 65 2.01 4.05 7.10
CA ASN A 65 1.42 3.87 8.43
C ASN A 65 1.48 2.41 8.91
N MET A 66 1.42 1.45 7.97
CA MET A 66 1.53 0.02 8.28
C MET A 66 2.96 -0.52 8.31
N GLY A 67 3.98 0.33 8.11
CA GLY A 67 5.37 -0.10 8.04
C GLY A 67 5.75 -0.80 6.72
N ALA A 68 4.89 -0.73 5.69
CA ALA A 68 5.14 -1.29 4.37
C ALA A 68 5.99 -0.32 3.51
N SER A 69 7.22 -0.06 3.96
CA SER A 69 8.08 1.00 3.42
C SER A 69 8.45 0.81 1.94
N MET A 70 8.68 -0.44 1.50
CA MET A 70 8.96 -0.73 0.10
C MET A 70 7.75 -0.40 -0.79
N LEU A 71 6.55 -0.84 -0.39
CA LEU A 71 5.30 -0.53 -1.08
C LEU A 71 5.04 0.98 -1.11
N ALA A 72 5.25 1.68 0.01
CA ALA A 72 5.15 3.13 0.07
C ALA A 72 6.14 3.83 -0.90
N GLY A 73 7.36 3.30 -1.02
CA GLY A 73 8.36 3.78 -1.97
C GLY A 73 7.95 3.64 -3.43
N LEU A 74 7.29 2.53 -3.79
CA LEU A 74 6.72 2.32 -5.13
C LEU A 74 5.55 3.28 -5.40
N CYS A 75 4.64 3.44 -4.44
CA CYS A 75 3.54 4.41 -4.54
C CYS A 75 4.07 5.84 -4.69
N LYS A 76 5.16 6.21 -4.02
CA LYS A 76 5.83 7.51 -4.20
C LYS A 76 6.36 7.69 -5.62
N GLN A 77 6.99 6.66 -6.20
CA GLN A 77 7.48 6.74 -7.58
C GLN A 77 6.32 6.93 -8.56
N LEU A 78 5.19 6.23 -8.37
CA LEU A 78 3.99 6.41 -9.17
C LEU A 78 3.40 7.82 -9.02
N GLU A 79 3.32 8.32 -7.79
CA GLU A 79 2.89 9.69 -7.49
C GLU A 79 3.77 10.72 -8.22
N GLU A 80 5.09 10.54 -8.22
CA GLU A 80 6.03 11.43 -8.90
C GLU A 80 5.94 11.35 -10.43
N ALA A 81 5.77 10.15 -10.99
CA ALA A 81 5.57 9.96 -12.43
C ALA A 81 4.27 10.64 -12.90
N ALA A 82 3.16 10.40 -12.18
CA ALA A 82 1.88 11.02 -12.45
C ALA A 82 1.93 12.56 -12.31
N ARG A 83 2.63 13.09 -11.29
CA ARG A 83 2.85 14.53 -11.12
C ARG A 83 3.61 15.17 -12.29
N ARG A 84 4.48 14.40 -12.95
CA ARG A 84 5.24 14.84 -14.13
C ARG A 84 4.55 14.47 -15.45
N GLU A 85 3.31 13.97 -15.37
CA GLU A 85 2.48 13.54 -16.51
C GLU A 85 3.12 12.42 -17.36
N ARG A 86 4.01 11.62 -16.76
CA ARG A 86 4.67 10.48 -17.41
C ARG A 86 3.87 9.20 -17.20
N LEU A 87 2.72 9.12 -17.88
CA LEU A 87 1.83 7.96 -17.80
C LEU A 87 2.39 6.72 -18.48
N ASP A 88 3.40 6.86 -19.32
CA ASP A 88 4.16 5.76 -19.92
C ASP A 88 4.99 4.96 -18.89
N GLU A 89 5.43 5.60 -17.80
CA GLU A 89 6.13 4.95 -16.68
C GLU A 89 5.17 4.19 -15.74
N ALA A 90 3.88 4.57 -15.73
CA ALA A 90 2.90 4.10 -14.75
C ALA A 90 2.60 2.57 -14.80
N PRO A 91 2.43 1.91 -15.97
CA PRO A 91 2.10 0.49 -16.01
C PRO A 91 3.12 -0.40 -15.28
N ALA A 92 4.41 -0.14 -15.48
CA ALA A 92 5.49 -0.90 -14.83
C ALA A 92 5.49 -0.70 -13.31
N LEU A 93 5.26 0.53 -12.85
CA LEU A 93 5.16 0.85 -11.42
C LEU A 93 3.92 0.22 -10.78
N ILE A 94 2.77 0.23 -11.45
CA ILE A 94 1.54 -0.40 -10.96
C ILE A 94 1.71 -1.91 -10.84
N GLU A 95 2.38 -2.55 -11.80
CA GLU A 95 2.69 -3.98 -11.72
C GLU A 95 3.62 -4.30 -10.53
N GLN A 96 4.63 -3.47 -10.28
CA GLN A 96 5.50 -3.58 -9.11
C GLN A 96 4.72 -3.40 -7.79
N ILE A 97 3.85 -2.40 -7.71
CA ILE A 97 2.95 -2.16 -6.57
C ILE A 97 2.06 -3.38 -6.32
N GLY A 98 1.49 -3.97 -7.38
CA GLY A 98 0.67 -5.18 -7.30
C GLY A 98 1.42 -6.36 -6.69
N ARG A 99 2.64 -6.63 -7.17
CA ARG A 99 3.48 -7.72 -6.64
C ARG A 99 3.89 -7.49 -5.19
N GLU A 100 4.32 -6.28 -4.85
CA GLU A 100 4.74 -5.97 -3.49
C GLU A 100 3.56 -6.03 -2.51
N PHE A 101 2.39 -5.52 -2.91
CA PHE A 101 1.19 -5.66 -2.09
C PHE A 101 0.76 -7.11 -1.89
N ALA A 102 0.95 -7.99 -2.87
CA ALA A 102 0.67 -9.42 -2.70
C ALA A 102 1.56 -10.04 -1.59
N ILE A 103 2.83 -9.65 -1.50
CA ILE A 103 3.74 -10.07 -0.44
C ILE A 103 3.28 -9.52 0.92
N VAL A 104 3.03 -8.21 1.01
CA VAL A 104 2.52 -7.56 2.22
C VAL A 104 1.22 -8.20 2.69
N ARG A 105 0.30 -8.53 1.78
CA ARG A 105 -0.97 -9.20 2.09
C ARG A 105 -0.75 -10.56 2.74
N ILE A 106 0.19 -11.35 2.25
CA ILE A 106 0.52 -12.66 2.82
C ILE A 106 1.05 -12.50 4.25
N LEU A 107 1.98 -11.55 4.46
CA LEU A 107 2.56 -11.27 5.77
C LEU A 107 1.50 -10.79 6.78
N LEU A 108 0.66 -9.84 6.39
CA LEU A 108 -0.41 -9.32 7.26
C LEU A 108 -1.47 -10.39 7.56
N LYS A 109 -1.82 -11.26 6.61
CA LYS A 109 -2.73 -12.38 6.86
C LYS A 109 -2.14 -13.38 7.85
N ALA A 110 -0.84 -13.65 7.77
CA ALA A 110 -0.15 -14.50 8.73
C ALA A 110 -0.14 -13.86 10.14
N GLU A 111 0.10 -12.54 10.22
CA GLU A 111 0.04 -11.80 11.49
C GLU A 111 -1.37 -11.81 12.07
N ARG A 112 -2.38 -11.54 11.25
CA ARG A 112 -3.80 -11.54 11.63
C ARG A 112 -4.26 -12.86 12.24
N GLN A 113 -3.72 -14.00 11.79
CA GLN A 113 -4.06 -15.33 12.31
C GLN A 113 -3.61 -15.56 13.76
N ARG A 114 -2.70 -14.73 14.28
CA ARG A 114 -2.23 -14.79 15.68
C ARG A 114 -3.27 -14.25 16.67
N TYR A 115 -4.25 -13.51 16.17
CA TYR A 115 -5.31 -12.87 16.94
C TYR A 115 -6.65 -13.44 16.45
N ARG A 116 -7.31 -14.25 17.27
CA ARG A 116 -8.63 -14.82 16.97
C ARG A 116 -9.74 -13.98 17.58
#